data_AF-A0A4P8REA8-F1
#
_entry.id   AF-A0A4P8REA8-F1
#
_cell.length_a   1.000
_cell.length_b   1.000
_cell.length_c   1.000
_cell.angle_alpha   90.00
_cell.angle_beta   90.00
_cell.angle_gamma   90.00
#
_symmetry.space_group_name_H-M   'P 1'
#
loop_
_entity.id
_entity.type
_entity.pdbx_description
1 polymer ?
#
loop_
_entity_poly.entity_id
_entity_poly.type
_entity_poly.pdbx_seq_one_letter_code
_entity_poly.pdbx_strand_id
1 'polypeptide(L)'
;MILTFPVKVTSAVYKYLQVHLGPDYKLSETDHIGMYLYNLLRQPLQDKQYDKSVEKYTAKFPVRIVSSTVMNKRCKNCSSYTFYKFNTFIQNLLKAELHAYVDNHREFGLTMHGAIVEFMEKYDFCDEDYTFEALKKSYQRWKEDQAMKKNVHQICPALRPVAKLSLSA
;
A
#
# COMPACT_ATOMS: atom_id res chain seq x y z
N MET A 1 2.71 -22.22 -19.86
CA MET A 1 3.70 -21.14 -20.04
C MET A 1 3.50 -20.12 -18.91
N ILE A 2 4.60 -19.57 -18.39
CA ILE A 2 4.60 -18.53 -17.35
C ILE A 2 5.23 -17.30 -17.99
N LEU A 3 4.56 -16.16 -17.87
CA LEU A 3 5.04 -14.87 -18.37
C LEU A 3 5.51 -14.05 -17.18
N THR A 4 6.73 -13.52 -17.26
CA THR A 4 7.26 -12.62 -16.25
C THR A 4 7.12 -11.19 -16.75
N PHE A 5 6.48 -10.34 -15.95
CA PHE A 5 6.26 -8.94 -16.29
C PHE A 5 6.93 -8.03 -15.25
N PRO A 6 7.81 -7.10 -15.68
CA PRO A 6 8.46 -6.16 -14.76
C PRO A 6 7.54 -4.98 -14.43
N VAL A 7 7.10 -4.88 -13.18
CA VAL A 7 6.33 -3.73 -12.66
C VAL A 7 7.30 -2.67 -12.18
N LYS A 8 7.22 -1.45 -12.74
CA LYS A 8 8.06 -0.32 -12.28
C LYS A 8 7.58 0.18 -10.91
N VAL A 9 8.48 0.26 -9.95
CA VAL A 9 8.20 0.68 -8.57
C VAL A 9 9.30 1.58 -8.02
N THR A 10 9.00 2.32 -6.94
CA THR A 10 10.04 3.00 -6.16
C THR A 10 10.86 1.99 -5.36
N SER A 11 12.08 2.36 -4.97
CA SER A 11 12.96 1.50 -4.16
C SER A 11 12.31 1.10 -2.82
N ALA A 12 11.70 2.06 -2.11
CA ALA A 12 10.95 1.78 -0.88
C ALA A 12 9.79 0.78 -1.08
N VAL A 13 9.02 0.93 -2.17
CA VAL A 13 7.92 0.00 -2.50
C VAL A 13 8.47 -1.38 -2.87
N TYR A 14 9.61 -1.44 -3.56
CA TYR A 14 10.27 -2.70 -3.89
C TYR A 14 10.68 -3.46 -2.63
N LYS A 15 11.36 -2.82 -1.68
CA LYS A 15 11.75 -3.43 -0.40
C LYS A 15 10.54 -3.94 0.39
N TYR A 16 9.48 -3.14 0.46
CA TYR A 16 8.21 -3.56 1.07
C TYR A 16 7.63 -4.80 0.39
N LEU A 17 7.52 -4.80 -0.94
CA LEU A 17 6.98 -5.94 -1.69
C LEU A 17 7.84 -7.20 -1.54
N GLN A 18 9.17 -7.06 -1.47
CA GLN A 18 10.05 -8.21 -1.25
C GLN A 18 9.81 -8.89 0.10
N VAL A 19 9.57 -8.11 1.17
CA VAL A 19 9.28 -8.66 2.50
C VAL A 19 7.92 -9.37 2.53
N HIS A 20 6.89 -8.80 1.90
CA HIS A 20 5.53 -9.35 1.97
C HIS A 20 5.21 -10.45 0.96
N LEU A 21 5.76 -10.36 -0.25
CA LEU A 21 5.42 -11.23 -1.37
C LEU A 21 6.59 -12.13 -1.81
N GLY A 22 7.79 -11.84 -1.35
CA GLY A 22 9.02 -12.52 -1.76
C GLY A 22 9.58 -12.02 -3.09
N PRO A 23 10.80 -12.46 -3.45
CA PRO A 23 11.50 -12.03 -4.66
C PRO A 23 10.92 -12.63 -5.96
N ASP A 24 10.16 -13.72 -5.86
CA ASP A 24 9.63 -14.46 -7.02
C ASP A 24 8.09 -14.53 -7.01
N TYR A 25 7.47 -13.36 -6.83
CA TYR A 25 6.03 -13.29 -6.64
C TYR A 25 5.25 -13.77 -7.87
N LYS A 26 4.32 -14.70 -7.62
CA LYS A 26 3.32 -15.15 -8.60
C LYS A 26 2.01 -14.42 -8.34
N LEU A 27 1.50 -13.73 -9.36
CA LEU A 27 0.24 -13.01 -9.29
C LEU A 27 -0.87 -13.96 -8.82
N SER A 28 -1.43 -13.67 -7.65
CA SER A 28 -2.55 -14.41 -7.07
C SER A 28 -3.77 -13.51 -6.90
N GLU A 29 -4.95 -14.11 -6.99
CA GLU A 29 -6.24 -13.45 -6.70
C GLU A 29 -6.62 -13.61 -5.22
N THR A 30 -5.85 -14.39 -4.45
CA THR A 30 -6.10 -14.66 -3.03
C THR A 30 -5.53 -13.58 -2.12
N ASP A 31 -4.45 -12.91 -2.54
CA ASP A 31 -3.82 -11.85 -1.77
C ASP A 31 -4.32 -10.48 -2.23
N HIS A 32 -4.44 -9.55 -1.29
CA HIS A 32 -5.03 -8.23 -1.55
C HIS A 32 -4.18 -7.39 -2.52
N ILE A 33 -2.84 -7.54 -2.50
CA ILE A 33 -1.93 -6.83 -3.39
C ILE A 33 -2.08 -7.35 -4.83
N GLY A 34 -2.07 -8.67 -4.99
CA GLY A 34 -2.26 -9.38 -6.23
C GLY A 34 -3.61 -9.13 -6.84
N MET A 35 -4.68 -9.19 -6.05
CA MET A 35 -6.03 -8.85 -6.50
C MET A 35 -6.10 -7.40 -7.00
N TYR A 36 -5.49 -6.45 -6.29
CA TYR A 36 -5.45 -5.05 -6.73
C TYR A 36 -4.66 -4.88 -8.03
N LEU A 37 -3.46 -5.46 -8.12
CA LEU A 37 -2.64 -5.43 -9.33
C LEU A 37 -3.36 -6.08 -10.52
N TYR A 38 -3.97 -7.24 -10.29
CA TYR A 38 -4.75 -7.96 -11.28
C TYR A 38 -5.90 -7.10 -11.83
N ASN A 39 -6.62 -6.39 -10.96
CA ASN A 39 -7.67 -5.47 -11.37
C ASN A 39 -7.13 -4.30 -12.20
N LEU A 40 -5.98 -3.72 -11.81
CA LEU A 40 -5.33 -2.66 -12.58
C LEU A 40 -4.91 -3.14 -13.98
N LEU A 41 -4.35 -4.34 -14.10
CA LEU A 41 -3.89 -4.91 -15.39
C LEU A 41 -5.04 -5.16 -16.38
N ARG A 42 -6.29 -5.24 -15.90
CA ARG A 42 -7.50 -5.46 -16.71
C ARG A 42 -8.17 -4.18 -17.18
N GLN A 43 -7.80 -3.03 -16.60
CA GLN A 43 -8.38 -1.75 -17.00
C GLN A 43 -8.00 -1.40 -18.44
N PRO A 44 -8.85 -0.66 -19.19
CA PRO A 44 -8.47 -0.17 -20.51
C PRO A 44 -7.21 0.71 -20.41
N LEU A 45 -6.41 0.74 -21.47
CA LEU A 45 -5.24 1.61 -21.57
C LEU A 45 -5.66 3.07 -21.35
N GLN A 46 -5.05 3.73 -20.37
CA GLN A 46 -5.30 5.13 -20.05
C GLN A 46 -4.13 6.00 -20.52
N ASP A 47 -4.42 7.30 -20.68
CA ASP A 47 -3.51 8.29 -21.27
C ASP A 47 -2.16 8.43 -20.57
N LYS A 48 -1.18 8.85 -21.37
CA LYS A 48 0.25 9.03 -21.04
C LYS A 48 0.57 10.16 -20.05
N GLN A 49 -0.42 10.76 -19.40
CA GLN A 49 -0.21 11.89 -18.49
C GLN A 49 0.70 11.53 -17.30
N TYR A 50 0.83 10.24 -16.99
CA TYR A 50 1.60 9.73 -15.85
C TYR A 50 3.04 9.33 -16.20
N ASP A 51 3.47 9.45 -17.45
CA ASP A 51 4.82 9.02 -17.90
C ASP A 51 5.92 9.69 -17.06
N LYS A 52 5.82 11.01 -16.82
CA LYS A 52 6.76 11.77 -15.96
C LYS A 52 6.81 11.29 -14.51
N SER A 53 5.71 10.75 -14.00
CA SER A 53 5.67 10.22 -12.63
C SER A 53 6.38 8.88 -12.53
N VAL A 54 6.31 8.08 -13.60
CA VAL A 54 6.92 6.75 -13.69
C VAL A 54 8.41 6.81 -14.00
N GLU A 55 8.91 7.91 -14.57
CA GLU A 55 10.36 8.14 -14.74
C GLU A 55 11.13 8.07 -13.42
N LYS A 56 10.48 8.40 -12.29
CA LYS A 56 11.07 8.33 -10.95
C LYS A 56 11.14 6.90 -10.40
N TYR A 57 10.50 5.94 -11.06
CA TYR A 57 10.47 4.54 -10.61
C TYR A 57 11.69 3.81 -11.15
N THR A 58 12.71 3.72 -10.29
CA THR A 58 14.01 3.13 -10.63
C THR A 58 14.01 1.60 -10.54
N ALA A 59 13.20 1.02 -9.65
CA ALA A 59 13.17 -0.41 -9.41
C ALA A 59 12.14 -1.13 -10.28
N LYS A 60 12.39 -2.43 -10.55
CA LYS A 60 11.51 -3.31 -11.32
C LYS A 60 11.19 -4.55 -10.49
N PHE A 61 9.94 -4.69 -10.07
CA PHE A 61 9.46 -5.85 -9.35
C PHE A 61 8.98 -6.92 -10.33
N PRO A 62 9.60 -8.12 -10.37
CA PRO A 62 9.21 -9.17 -11.29
C PRO A 62 7.92 -9.84 -10.81
N VAL A 63 6.88 -9.85 -11.65
CA VAL A 63 5.61 -10.53 -11.37
C VAL A 63 5.40 -11.66 -12.36
N ARG A 64 5.24 -12.89 -11.86
CA ARG A 64 4.94 -14.07 -12.68
C ARG A 64 3.44 -14.22 -12.85
N ILE A 65 3.00 -14.34 -14.09
CA ILE A 65 1.60 -14.54 -14.48
C ILE A 65 1.50 -15.83 -15.29
N VAL A 66 0.52 -16.68 -14.97
CA VAL A 66 0.23 -17.87 -15.77
C VAL A 66 -0.35 -17.42 -17.12
N SER A 67 0.15 -17.95 -18.25
CA SER A 67 -0.26 -17.50 -19.59
C SER A 67 -1.76 -17.63 -19.85
N SER A 68 -2.44 -18.61 -19.25
CA SER A 68 -3.90 -18.75 -19.33
C SER A 68 -4.61 -17.52 -18.78
N THR A 69 -4.08 -16.91 -17.72
CA THR A 69 -4.59 -15.66 -17.13
C THR A 69 -4.43 -14.49 -18.10
N VAL A 70 -3.27 -14.34 -18.75
CA VAL A 70 -3.02 -13.23 -19.68
C VAL A 70 -3.91 -13.31 -20.93
N MET A 71 -4.01 -14.52 -21.53
CA MET A 71 -4.80 -14.75 -22.74
C MET A 71 -6.31 -14.62 -22.47
N ASN A 72 -6.81 -15.22 -21.38
CA ASN A 72 -8.25 -15.31 -21.13
C ASN A 72 -8.80 -14.09 -20.37
N LYS A 73 -7.99 -13.43 -19.53
CA LYS A 73 -8.48 -12.40 -18.59
C LYS A 73 -8.10 -10.97 -18.98
N ARG A 74 -7.50 -10.77 -20.17
CA ARG A 74 -7.13 -9.46 -20.75
C ARG A 74 -6.20 -8.62 -19.86
N CYS A 75 -5.32 -9.25 -19.09
CA CYS A 75 -4.29 -8.57 -18.28
C CYS A 75 -3.16 -8.04 -19.19
N LYS A 76 -3.43 -6.95 -19.91
CA LYS A 76 -2.51 -6.37 -20.90
C LYS A 76 -2.12 -4.92 -20.59
N ASN A 77 -2.77 -4.28 -19.61
CA ASN A 77 -2.57 -2.87 -19.35
C ASN A 77 -1.34 -2.62 -18.46
N CYS A 78 -0.24 -2.33 -19.13
CA CYS A 78 1.04 -1.99 -18.53
C CYS A 78 1.37 -0.50 -18.72
N SER A 79 0.34 0.36 -18.63
CA SER A 79 0.50 1.81 -18.77
C SER A 79 1.19 2.44 -17.56
N SER A 80 1.71 3.64 -17.76
CA SER A 80 2.28 4.45 -16.67
C SER A 80 1.26 4.72 -15.57
N TYR A 81 -0.02 4.86 -15.91
CA TYR A 81 -1.11 4.99 -14.95
C TYR A 81 -1.22 3.76 -14.03
N THR A 82 -1.17 2.55 -14.60
CA THR A 82 -1.20 1.29 -13.85
C THR A 82 -0.10 1.28 -12.79
N PHE A 83 1.14 1.60 -13.18
CA PHE A 83 2.27 1.64 -12.26
C PHE A 83 2.11 2.71 -11.19
N TYR A 84 1.65 3.90 -11.56
CA TYR A 84 1.40 4.99 -10.63
C TYR A 84 0.36 4.60 -9.56
N LYS A 85 -0.77 4.02 -9.98
CA LYS A 85 -1.82 3.56 -9.06
C LYS A 85 -1.34 2.44 -8.16
N PHE A 86 -0.62 1.47 -8.71
CA PHE A 86 -0.05 0.39 -7.93
C PHE A 86 0.92 0.90 -6.86
N ASN A 87 1.87 1.76 -7.22
CA ASN A 87 2.80 2.35 -6.26
C ASN A 87 2.07 3.16 -5.18
N THR A 88 1.09 3.97 -5.57
CA THR A 88 0.29 4.77 -4.62
C THR A 88 -0.44 3.89 -3.62
N PHE A 89 -1.02 2.77 -4.10
CA PHE A 89 -1.69 1.81 -3.23
C PHE A 89 -0.72 1.18 -2.22
N ILE A 90 0.44 0.70 -2.67
CA ILE A 90 1.43 0.09 -1.77
C ILE A 90 1.98 1.12 -0.78
N GLN A 91 2.26 2.35 -1.21
CA GLN A 91 2.69 3.42 -0.31
C GLN A 91 1.66 3.73 0.77
N ASN A 92 0.35 3.66 0.45
CA ASN A 92 -0.70 3.85 1.44
C ASN A 92 -0.77 2.68 2.43
N LEU A 93 -0.58 1.44 1.97
CA LEU A 93 -0.46 0.28 2.86
C LEU A 93 0.73 0.41 3.80
N LEU A 94 1.91 0.74 3.27
CA LEU A 94 3.13 0.96 4.05
C LEU A 94 2.92 2.03 5.12
N LYS A 95 2.29 3.17 4.76
CA LYS A 95 1.98 4.23 5.74
C LYS A 95 1.02 3.75 6.83
N ALA A 96 -0.04 3.04 6.46
CA ALA A 96 -1.00 2.52 7.43
C ALA A 96 -0.32 1.53 8.38
N GLU A 97 0.57 0.68 7.85
CA GLU A 97 1.35 -0.26 8.65
C GLU A 97 2.34 0.46 9.57
N LEU A 98 3.04 1.48 9.10
CA LEU A 98 3.90 2.33 9.93
C LEU A 98 3.11 2.92 11.10
N HIS A 99 1.92 3.47 10.84
CA HIS A 99 1.10 4.11 11.88
C HIS A 99 0.68 3.10 12.94
N ALA A 100 0.19 1.94 12.50
CA ALA A 100 -0.16 0.85 13.41
C ALA A 100 1.05 0.31 14.18
N TYR A 101 2.20 0.17 13.51
CA TYR A 101 3.44 -0.31 14.12
C TYR A 101 3.90 0.64 15.24
N VAL A 102 3.95 1.94 14.98
CA VAL A 102 4.36 2.95 15.96
C VAL A 102 3.38 2.99 17.13
N ASP A 103 2.07 2.96 16.88
CA ASP A 103 1.08 2.96 17.96
C ASP A 103 1.21 1.72 18.85
N ASN A 104 1.31 0.53 18.27
CA ASN A 104 1.49 -0.72 19.03
C ASN A 104 2.75 -0.66 19.90
N HIS A 105 3.90 -0.24 19.35
CA HIS A 105 5.15 -0.20 20.12
C HIS A 105 5.13 0.86 21.23
N ARG A 106 4.41 1.97 21.02
CA ARG A 106 4.21 2.98 22.06
C ARG A 106 3.35 2.46 23.22
N GLU A 107 2.39 1.58 22.97
CA GLU A 107 1.63 0.90 24.04
C GLU A 107 2.54 0.01 24.91
N PHE A 108 3.61 -0.55 24.34
CA PHE A 108 4.65 -1.31 25.05
C PHE A 108 5.79 -0.44 25.62
N GLY A 109 5.65 0.89 25.60
CA GLY A 109 6.59 1.82 26.22
C GLY A 109 7.79 2.23 25.35
N LEU A 110 7.87 1.79 24.09
CA LEU A 110 8.90 2.31 23.19
C LEU A 110 8.64 3.78 22.86
N THR A 111 9.73 4.52 22.68
CA THR A 111 9.65 5.88 22.16
C THR A 111 9.24 5.83 20.68
N MET A 112 8.52 6.87 20.23
CA MET A 112 8.18 7.02 18.81
C MET A 112 9.43 6.97 17.91
N HIS A 113 10.54 7.55 18.38
CA HIS A 113 11.81 7.50 17.66
C HIS A 113 12.29 6.06 17.51
N GLY A 114 12.35 5.30 18.60
CA GLY A 114 12.77 3.88 18.57
C GLY A 114 11.89 3.05 17.64
N ALA A 115 10.57 3.18 17.73
CA ALA A 115 9.65 2.43 16.88
C ALA A 115 9.81 2.75 15.38
N ILE A 116 10.08 4.01 15.01
CA ILE A 116 10.33 4.37 13.60
C ILE A 116 11.67 3.82 13.13
N VAL A 117 12.72 3.87 13.96
CA VAL A 117 14.05 3.30 13.61
C VAL A 117 13.94 1.79 13.41
N GLU A 118 13.31 1.07 14.33
CA GLU A 118 13.08 -0.38 14.18
C GLU A 118 12.25 -0.71 12.94
N PHE A 119 11.26 0.13 12.60
CA PHE A 119 10.48 -0.04 11.37
C PHE A 119 11.35 0.16 10.11
N MET A 120 12.25 1.15 10.12
CA MET A 120 13.19 1.35 9.01
C MET A 120 14.14 0.15 8.88
N GLU A 121 14.66 -0.36 9.98
CA GLU A 121 15.52 -1.55 10.01
C GLU A 121 14.80 -2.80 9.51
N LYS A 122 13.53 -3.00 9.92
CA LYS A 122 12.71 -4.14 9.49
C LYS A 122 12.59 -4.27 7.97
N TYR A 123 12.53 -3.14 7.26
CA TYR A 123 12.41 -3.08 5.80
C TYR A 123 13.72 -2.70 5.09
N ASP A 124 14.82 -2.57 5.84
CA ASP A 124 16.10 -2.09 5.33
C ASP A 124 15.98 -0.74 4.60
N PHE A 125 15.18 0.20 5.10
CA PHE A 125 15.01 1.52 4.48
C PHE A 125 16.23 2.41 4.72
N CYS A 126 16.76 2.98 3.64
CA CYS A 126 17.82 3.98 3.71
C CYS A 126 17.24 5.40 3.61
N ASP A 127 18.06 6.41 3.88
CA ASP A 127 17.65 7.83 3.75
C ASP A 127 17.20 8.21 2.34
N GLU A 128 17.68 7.50 1.31
CA GLU A 128 17.22 7.67 -0.08
C GLU A 128 15.78 7.18 -0.31
N ASP A 129 15.33 6.19 0.46
CA ASP A 129 13.98 5.62 0.38
C ASP A 129 13.00 6.47 1.18
N TYR A 130 13.28 6.60 2.47
CA TYR A 130 12.51 7.37 3.44
C TYR A 130 13.43 7.93 4.50
N THR A 131 13.44 9.26 4.62
CA THR A 131 14.09 9.91 5.76
C THR A 131 13.24 9.73 7.02
N PHE A 132 13.90 9.58 8.16
CA PHE A 132 13.24 9.51 9.47
C PHE A 132 12.24 10.65 9.68
N GLU A 133 12.63 11.89 9.33
CA GLU A 133 11.78 13.07 9.47
C GLU A 133 10.52 13.01 8.58
N ALA A 134 10.59 12.38 7.41
CA ALA A 134 9.41 12.18 6.57
C ALA A 134 8.41 11.21 7.21
N LEU A 135 8.89 10.10 7.78
CA LEU A 135 8.06 9.11 8.47
C LEU A 135 7.43 9.69 9.74
N LYS A 136 8.22 10.38 10.55
CA LYS A 136 7.76 11.10 11.74
C LYS A 136 6.67 12.12 11.43
N LYS A 137 6.87 12.96 10.41
CA LYS A 137 5.84 13.92 9.96
C LYS A 137 4.58 13.22 9.46
N SER A 138 4.73 12.09 8.75
CA SER A 138 3.58 11.31 8.30
C SER A 138 2.75 10.76 9.47
N TYR A 139 3.39 10.28 10.53
CA TYR A 139 2.73 9.77 11.72
C TYR A 139 2.07 10.91 12.53
N GLN A 140 2.76 12.04 12.70
CA GLN A 140 2.20 13.22 13.40
C GLN A 140 0.90 13.71 12.75
N ARG A 141 0.90 13.89 11.43
CA ARG A 141 -0.31 14.29 10.67
C ARG A 141 -1.44 13.28 10.83
N TRP A 142 -1.13 11.99 10.73
CA TRP A 142 -2.13 10.96 10.92
C TRP A 142 -2.75 11.01 12.32
N LYS A 143 -1.94 11.24 13.37
CA LYS A 143 -2.42 11.37 14.75
C LYS A 143 -3.34 12.58 14.92
N GLU A 144 -3.02 13.71 14.29
CA GLU A 144 -3.87 14.91 14.25
C GLU A 144 -5.22 14.60 13.57
N ASP A 145 -5.20 13.92 12.42
CA ASP A 145 -6.41 13.50 11.70
C ASP A 145 -7.28 12.56 12.54
N GLN A 146 -6.68 11.62 13.28
CA GLN A 146 -7.40 10.73 14.18
C GLN A 146 -8.02 11.48 15.37
N ALA A 147 -7.32 12.47 15.92
CA ALA A 147 -7.86 13.32 16.99
C ALA A 147 -9.07 14.13 16.51
N MET A 148 -9.00 14.71 15.31
CA MET A 148 -10.12 15.43 14.70
C MET A 148 -11.34 14.52 14.48
N LYS A 149 -11.14 13.30 13.97
CA LYS A 149 -12.23 12.33 13.76
C LYS A 149 -12.94 11.95 15.06
N LYS A 150 -12.19 11.77 16.16
CA LYS A 150 -12.77 11.51 17.48
C LYS A 150 -13.61 12.68 17.99
N ASN A 151 -13.14 13.91 17.79
CA ASN A 151 -13.86 15.12 18.19
C ASN A 151 -15.15 15.33 17.38
N VAL A 152 -15.14 15.09 16.06
CA VAL A 152 -16.35 15.18 15.22
C VAL A 152 -17.43 14.18 15.69
N HIS A 153 -17.03 12.98 16.10
CA HIS A 153 -17.96 11.98 16.62
C HIS A 153 -18.55 12.35 18.00
N GLN A 154 -17.83 13.17 18.78
CA GLN A 154 -18.33 13.70 20.06
C GLN A 154 -19.30 14.88 19.90
N ILE A 155 -19.12 15.69 18.85
CA ILE A 155 -19.96 16.88 18.60
C ILE A 155 -21.29 16.51 17.93
N CYS A 156 -21.37 15.39 17.19
CA CYS A 156 -22.59 14.93 16.51
C CYS A 156 -22.94 13.46 16.85
N PRO A 157 -23.67 13.19 17.95
CA PRO A 157 -24.04 11.82 18.36
C PRO A 157 -25.09 11.12 17.45
N ALA A 158 -25.54 11.77 16.37
CA ALA A 158 -26.66 11.32 15.53
C ALA A 158 -26.34 10.18 14.53
N LEU A 159 -25.12 9.65 14.50
CA LEU A 159 -24.71 8.54 13.62
C LEU A 159 -24.42 7.25 14.39
N ARG A 160 -25.23 6.91 15.40
CA ARG A 160 -25.21 5.54 15.93
C ARG A 160 -25.88 4.60 14.91
N PRO A 161 -25.25 3.46 14.54
CA PRO A 161 -25.98 2.42 13.83
C PRO A 161 -27.14 1.96 14.73
N VAL A 162 -28.35 2.04 14.20
CA VAL A 162 -29.57 1.61 14.90
C VAL A 162 -29.39 0.15 15.29
N ALA A 163 -29.33 -0.11 16.59
CA ALA A 163 -29.31 -1.46 17.13
C ALA A 163 -30.55 -2.20 16.64
N LYS A 164 -30.31 -3.43 16.15
CA LYS A 164 -31.28 -4.37 15.61
C LYS A 164 -32.60 -4.36 16.40
N LEU A 165 -33.69 -4.01 15.74
CA LEU A 165 -35.04 -4.40 16.18
C LEU A 165 -35.12 -5.93 16.11
N SER A 166 -35.03 -6.56 17.27
CA SER A 166 -35.48 -7.94 17.47
C SER A 166 -37.00 -7.97 17.28
N LEU A 167 -37.45 -8.45 16.12
CA LEU A 167 -38.84 -8.90 15.97
C LEU A 167 -38.98 -10.22 16.74
N SER A 168 -39.57 -10.11 17.94
CA SER A 168 -40.24 -11.20 18.63
C SER A 168 -41.73 -10.91 18.59
N ALA A 169 -42.45 -11.67 17.76
CA ALA A 169 -43.87 -12.05 17.84
C ALA A 169 -44.33 -12.54 16.46
#